data_AF-A0A7T3RC58-F1
#
_entry.id   AF-A0A7T3RC58-F1
#
_cell.length_a   1.000
_cell.length_b   1.000
_cell.length_c   1.000
_cell.angle_alpha   90.00
_cell.angle_beta   90.00
_cell.angle_gamma   90.00
#
_symmetry.space_group_name_H-M   'P 1'
#
loop_
_entity.id
_entity.type
_entity.pdbx_description
1 polymer ?
#
loop_
_entity_poly.entity_id
_entity_poly.type
_entity_poly.pdbx_seq_one_letter_code
_entity_poly.pdbx_strand_id
1 'polypeptide(L)'
;MKKEHRKEERFYEFGRVEAGQISVLPGVLDDISETGCKVHFTNPVDVDMENDYTLLIRLARGNCGRGLNLLGHPCWVKSDGSKTDIGFSFLRSPDTPELINCINCFKSDSGSDETIAGMFESSGSGFVYAL
;
A
#
# COMPACT_ATOMS: atom_id res chain seq x y z
N MET A 1 -13.05 -17.81 -4.70
CA MET A 1 -11.82 -16.99 -4.51
C MET A 1 -10.63 -17.93 -4.56
N LYS A 2 -9.80 -17.86 -5.61
CA LYS A 2 -8.54 -18.61 -5.62
C LYS A 2 -7.62 -17.96 -4.59
N LYS A 3 -7.22 -18.70 -3.56
CA LYS A 3 -6.15 -18.26 -2.65
C LYS A 3 -4.90 -18.10 -3.49
N GLU A 4 -4.55 -16.87 -3.81
CA GLU A 4 -3.29 -16.56 -4.46
C GLU A 4 -2.19 -16.87 -3.43
N HIS A 5 -1.39 -17.90 -3.69
CA HIS A 5 -0.29 -18.31 -2.81
C HIS A 5 0.84 -17.28 -2.91
N ARG A 6 0.67 -16.13 -2.25
CA ARG A 6 1.69 -15.09 -2.17
C ARG A 6 2.64 -15.39 -1.01
N LYS A 7 3.93 -15.11 -1.21
CA LYS A 7 4.98 -15.34 -0.21
C LYS A 7 4.99 -14.27 0.89
N GLU A 8 4.61 -13.04 0.55
CA GLU A 8 4.68 -11.88 1.44
C GLU A 8 3.29 -11.29 1.68
N GLU A 9 3.09 -10.79 2.90
CA GLU A 9 1.93 -9.99 3.27
C GLU A 9 1.94 -8.66 2.49
N ARG A 10 0.76 -8.22 2.05
CA ARG A 10 0.58 -6.92 1.39
C ARG A 10 -0.23 -5.98 2.27
N PHE A 11 0.25 -4.76 2.39
CA PHE A 11 -0.40 -3.69 3.10
C PHE A 11 -1.17 -2.85 2.08
N TYR A 12 -2.49 -2.72 2.29
CA TYR A 12 -3.29 -1.77 1.54
C TYR A 12 -2.90 -0.38 2.01
N GLU A 13 -2.05 0.27 1.24
CA GLU A 13 -1.65 1.63 1.53
C GLU A 13 -1.81 2.53 0.33
N PHE A 14 -2.30 3.72 0.61
CA PHE A 14 -2.49 4.75 -0.38
C PHE A 14 -1.23 5.61 -0.48
N GLY A 15 -0.87 5.93 -1.70
CA GLY A 15 0.33 6.70 -1.97
C GLY A 15 0.35 7.22 -3.39
N ARG A 16 1.29 8.12 -3.64
CA ARG A 16 1.55 8.66 -4.97
C ARG A 16 2.79 8.00 -5.54
N VAL A 17 2.70 7.51 -6.77
CA VAL A 17 3.82 6.89 -7.49
C VAL A 17 4.16 7.74 -8.70
N GLU A 18 5.40 8.21 -8.77
CA GLU A 18 5.95 8.88 -9.95
C GLU A 18 6.82 7.90 -10.72
N ALA A 19 6.42 7.60 -11.96
CA ALA A 19 7.15 6.76 -12.88
C ALA A 19 7.23 7.48 -14.24
N GLY A 20 8.07 8.52 -14.29
CA GLY A 20 8.15 9.44 -15.45
C GLY A 20 8.54 8.77 -16.77
N GLN A 21 9.11 7.57 -16.70
CA GLN A 21 9.42 6.72 -17.84
C GLN A 21 8.18 6.05 -18.45
N ILE A 22 7.09 5.93 -17.70
CA ILE A 22 5.82 5.29 -18.09
C ILE A 22 4.75 6.35 -18.36
N SER A 23 4.62 7.32 -17.46
CA SER A 23 3.56 8.33 -17.53
C SER A 23 4.04 9.67 -16.97
N VAL A 24 3.60 10.74 -17.62
CA VAL A 24 3.77 12.11 -17.11
C VAL A 24 2.89 12.36 -15.89
N LEU A 25 1.75 11.65 -15.81
CA LEU A 25 0.83 11.75 -14.68
C LEU A 25 1.21 10.72 -13.59
N PRO A 26 1.13 11.11 -12.30
CA PRO A 26 1.41 10.19 -11.22
C PRO A 26 0.35 9.08 -11.15
N GLY A 27 0.81 7.87 -10.81
CA GLY A 27 -0.05 6.76 -10.43
C GLY A 27 -0.43 6.82 -8.95
N VAL A 28 -1.44 6.03 -8.60
CA VAL A 28 -1.89 5.78 -7.22
C VAL A 28 -1.39 4.42 -6.79
N LEU A 29 -0.79 4.34 -5.61
CA LEU A 29 -0.45 3.07 -4.97
C LEU A 29 -1.71 2.44 -4.39
N ASP A 30 -2.00 1.20 -4.76
CA ASP A 30 -3.14 0.43 -4.24
C ASP A 30 -2.70 -0.47 -3.07
N ASP A 31 -1.55 -1.12 -3.20
CA ASP A 31 -0.97 -2.00 -2.20
C ASP A 31 0.55 -2.08 -2.34
N ILE A 32 1.23 -2.41 -1.24
CA ILE A 32 2.69 -2.56 -1.19
C ILE A 32 3.11 -3.70 -0.26
N SER A 33 4.21 -4.37 -0.59
CA SER A 33 4.94 -5.31 0.25
C SER A 33 6.43 -5.03 0.19
N GLU A 34 7.23 -5.81 0.93
CA GLU A 34 8.70 -5.72 0.88
C GLU A 34 9.26 -6.05 -0.52
N THR A 35 8.50 -6.77 -1.34
CA THR A 35 8.95 -7.33 -2.63
C THR A 35 8.24 -6.75 -3.84
N GLY A 36 7.22 -5.91 -3.68
CA GLY A 36 6.54 -5.32 -4.82
C GLY A 36 5.37 -4.42 -4.44
N CYS A 37 4.68 -3.91 -5.45
CA CYS A 37 3.50 -3.08 -5.28
C CYS A 37 2.52 -3.22 -6.43
N LYS A 38 1.30 -2.72 -6.22
CA LYS A 38 0.33 -2.48 -7.28
C LYS A 38 0.11 -0.98 -7.45
N VAL A 39 0.20 -0.52 -8.69
CA VAL A 39 0.01 0.88 -9.07
C VAL A 39 -1.14 0.99 -10.07
N HIS A 40 -2.00 1.96 -9.84
CA HIS A 40 -3.13 2.30 -10.69
C HIS A 40 -2.90 3.67 -11.36
N PHE A 41 -2.93 3.71 -12.68
CA PHE A 41 -2.92 4.94 -13.47
C PHE A 41 -4.33 5.28 -13.96
N THR A 42 -4.76 6.52 -13.76
CA THR A 42 -6.08 7.02 -14.18
C THR A 42 -6.15 7.37 -15.67
N ASN A 43 -5.13 6.97 -16.43
CA ASN A 43 -5.04 7.11 -17.87
C ASN A 43 -4.47 5.82 -18.45
N PRO A 44 -4.75 5.51 -19.73
CA PRO A 44 -4.05 4.45 -20.42
C PRO A 44 -2.56 4.76 -20.48
N VAL A 45 -1.73 3.79 -20.14
CA VAL A 45 -0.27 3.85 -20.30
C VAL A 45 0.20 2.60 -21.03
N ASP A 46 1.24 2.76 -21.85
CA ASP A 46 1.93 1.65 -22.49
C ASP A 46 3.18 1.34 -21.69
N VAL A 47 3.37 0.07 -21.33
CA VAL A 47 4.49 -0.37 -20.49
C VAL A 47 5.19 -1.53 -21.17
N ASP A 48 6.47 -1.33 -21.44
CA ASP A 48 7.35 -2.40 -21.87
C ASP A 48 7.64 -3.32 -20.67
N MET A 49 7.18 -4.57 -20.79
CA MET A 49 7.30 -5.60 -19.75
C MET A 49 8.74 -6.12 -19.58
N GLU A 50 9.64 -5.82 -20.51
CA GLU A 50 11.04 -6.26 -20.46
C GLU A 50 11.98 -5.22 -19.83
N ASN A 51 11.47 -4.01 -19.57
CA ASN A 51 12.25 -2.92 -18.98
C ASN A 51 12.03 -2.77 -17.47
N ASP A 52 13.06 -2.29 -16.80
CA ASP A 52 12.99 -1.89 -15.40
C ASP A 52 12.73 -0.39 -15.28
N TYR A 53 11.95 -0.01 -14.26
CA TYR A 53 11.51 1.37 -14.07
C TYR A 53 11.86 1.89 -12.69
N THR A 54 12.25 3.16 -12.62
CA THR A 54 12.39 3.85 -11.33
C THR A 54 11.03 4.34 -10.88
N LEU A 55 10.61 3.89 -9.69
CA LEU A 55 9.37 4.25 -9.04
C LEU A 55 9.70 5.13 -7.84
N LEU A 56 9.24 6.38 -7.88
CA LEU A 56 9.30 7.27 -6.72
C LEU A 56 7.97 7.17 -5.96
N ILE A 57 7.97 6.42 -4.87
CA ILE A 57 6.78 6.12 -4.06
C ILE A 57 6.75 7.05 -2.84
N ARG A 58 5.66 7.81 -2.70
CA ARG A 58 5.36 8.60 -1.50
C ARG A 58 4.15 7.99 -0.80
N LEU A 59 4.37 7.39 0.36
CA LEU A 59 3.35 6.76 1.17
C LEU A 59 2.56 7.83 1.93
N ALA A 60 1.23 7.68 2.05
CA ALA A 60 0.41 8.62 2.80
C ALA A 60 0.55 8.45 4.32
N ARG A 61 0.94 7.25 4.77
CA ARG A 61 1.11 6.85 6.17
C ARG A 61 2.54 6.40 6.44
N GLY A 62 2.95 6.48 7.70
CA GLY A 62 4.27 6.09 8.17
C GLY A 62 5.27 7.25 8.21
N ASN A 63 6.33 7.07 9.00
CA ASN A 63 7.41 8.07 9.15
C ASN A 63 8.31 8.18 7.89
N CYS A 64 7.85 7.66 6.77
CA CYS A 64 8.52 7.66 5.47
C CYS A 64 8.18 8.95 4.71
N GLY A 65 8.38 10.09 5.37
CA GLY A 65 8.06 11.41 4.83
C GLY A 65 8.89 11.78 3.60
N ARG A 66 10.02 11.09 3.39
CA ARG A 66 10.80 11.15 2.15
C ARG A 66 10.28 10.07 1.19
N GLY A 67 10.04 10.45 -0.07
CA GLY A 67 9.70 9.48 -1.11
C GLY A 67 10.83 8.47 -1.33
N LEU A 68 10.45 7.22 -1.59
CA LEU A 68 11.35 6.08 -1.81
C LEU A 68 11.59 5.90 -3.31
N ASN A 69 12.85 5.89 -3.74
CA ASN A 69 13.22 5.54 -5.11
C ASN A 69 13.53 4.04 -5.18
N LEU A 70 12.57 3.28 -5.70
CA LEU A 70 12.66 1.84 -5.85
C LEU A 70 12.78 1.50 -7.34
N LEU A 71 13.62 0.52 -7.65
CA LEU A 71 13.67 -0.06 -8.99
C LEU A 71 12.62 -1.17 -9.05
N GLY A 72 11.71 -1.10 -10.02
CA GLY A 72 10.61 -2.03 -10.17
C GLY A 72 10.59 -2.67 -11.56
N HIS A 73 10.42 -3.99 -11.60
CA HIS A 73 10.17 -4.75 -12.82
C HIS A 73 8.67 -5.04 -12.93
N PRO A 74 7.99 -4.71 -14.04
CA PRO A 74 6.57 -4.99 -14.22
C PRO A 74 6.34 -6.51 -14.34
N CYS A 75 5.40 -7.04 -13.57
CA CYS A 75 5.07 -8.48 -13.58
C CYS A 75 3.78 -8.78 -14.33
N TRP A 76 2.84 -7.83 -14.33
CA TRP A 76 1.61 -7.91 -15.09
C TRP A 76 1.06 -6.51 -15.33
N VAL A 77 0.29 -6.38 -16.41
CA VAL A 77 -0.45 -5.17 -16.77
C VAL A 77 -1.90 -5.52 -17.05
N LYS A 78 -2.82 -4.68 -16.61
CA LYS A 78 -4.25 -4.78 -16.94
C LYS A 78 -4.76 -3.40 -17.33
N SER A 79 -5.19 -3.26 -18.57
CA SER A 79 -5.80 -2.03 -19.09
C SER A 79 -7.23 -2.29 -19.52
N ASP A 80 -8.12 -1.34 -19.24
CA ASP A 80 -9.52 -1.35 -19.73
C ASP A 80 -9.79 -0.23 -20.74
N GLY A 81 -8.74 0.43 -21.24
CA GLY A 81 -8.83 1.55 -22.18
C GLY A 81 -9.12 2.91 -21.53
N SER A 82 -9.48 2.95 -20.25
CA SER A 82 -9.64 4.19 -19.46
C SER A 82 -8.57 4.33 -18.38
N LYS A 83 -8.12 3.20 -17.84
CA LYS A 83 -7.11 3.11 -16.81
C LYS A 83 -6.15 1.97 -17.07
N THR A 84 -5.04 1.97 -16.35
CA THR A 84 -4.06 0.88 -16.40
C THR A 84 -3.57 0.54 -15.00
N ASP A 85 -3.75 -0.72 -14.61
CA ASP A 85 -3.23 -1.29 -13.38
C ASP A 85 -1.95 -2.07 -13.70
N ILE A 86 -0.91 -1.87 -12.90
CA ILE A 86 0.39 -2.52 -13.08
C ILE A 86 0.86 -3.10 -11.75
N GLY A 87 1.26 -4.37 -11.77
CA GLY A 87 1.98 -4.98 -10.67
C GLY A 87 3.48 -4.89 -10.90
N PHE A 88 4.24 -4.38 -9.94
CA PHE A 88 5.69 -4.36 -9.97
C PHE A 88 6.27 -5.31 -8.92
N SER A 89 7.37 -5.98 -9.26
CA SER A 89 8.29 -6.58 -8.31
C SER A 89 9.47 -5.65 -8.09
N PHE A 90 9.83 -5.41 -6.84
CA PHE A 90 11.00 -4.59 -6.53
C PHE A 90 12.29 -5.37 -6.79
N LEU A 91 13.22 -4.67 -7.41
CA LEU A 91 14.62 -5.05 -7.53
C LEU A 91 15.41 -4.38 -6.40
N ARG A 92 16.63 -4.89 -6.16
CA ARG A 92 17.51 -4.32 -5.15
C ARG A 92 17.83 -2.86 -5.49
N SER A 93 17.43 -1.95 -4.60
CA SER A 93 17.56 -0.51 -4.76
C SER A 93 18.13 0.13 -3.50
N PRO A 94 18.72 1.35 -3.58
CA PRO A 94 19.29 2.02 -2.41
C PRO A 94 18.29 2.23 -1.26
N ASP A 95 17.02 2.49 -1.60
CA ASP A 95 15.95 2.75 -0.61
C ASP A 95 15.22 1.47 -0.16
N THR A 96 15.66 0.27 -0.58
CA THR A 96 15.08 -1.00 -0.10
C THR A 96 15.12 -1.14 1.44
N PRO A 97 16.19 -0.77 2.16
CA PRO A 97 16.19 -0.83 3.63
C PRO A 97 15.13 0.08 4.26
N GLU A 98 14.91 1.25 3.67
CA GLU A 98 13.91 2.20 4.16
C GLU A 98 12.49 1.68 3.90
N LEU A 99 12.24 1.06 2.74
CA LEU A 99 10.99 0.35 2.47
C LEU A 99 10.69 -0.69 3.55
N ILE A 100 11.67 -1.53 3.90
CA ILE A 100 11.50 -2.55 4.94
C ILE A 100 11.13 -1.90 6.29
N ASN A 101 11.75 -0.76 6.62
CA ASN A 101 11.41 0.00 7.82
C ASN A 101 9.96 0.50 7.78
N CYS A 102 9.51 1.07 6.65
CA CYS A 102 8.11 1.50 6.46
C CYS A 102 7.14 0.34 6.67
N ILE A 103 7.41 -0.81 6.04
CA ILE A 103 6.57 -2.01 6.14
C ILE A 103 6.50 -2.51 7.59
N ASN A 104 7.61 -2.48 8.33
CA ASN A 104 7.63 -2.86 9.74
C ASN A 104 6.81 -1.89 10.63
N CYS A 105 6.79 -0.59 10.31
CA CYS A 105 5.87 0.34 10.95
C CYS A 105 4.41 -0.03 10.69
N PHE A 106 4.04 -0.40 9.47
CA PHE A 106 2.68 -0.83 9.15
C PHE A 106 2.26 -2.08 9.92
N LYS A 107 3.16 -3.06 10.07
CA LYS A 107 2.95 -4.26 10.90
C LYS A 107 2.75 -3.95 12.38
N SER A 108 3.38 -2.88 12.87
CA SER A 108 3.30 -2.48 14.28
C SER A 108 1.99 -1.72 14.56
N ASP A 109 1.56 -0.88 13.63
CA ASP A 109 0.30 -0.12 13.72
C ASP A 109 -0.94 -1.01 13.62
N SER A 110 -0.87 -2.14 12.92
CA SER A 110 -1.97 -3.13 12.87
C SER A 110 -2.10 -3.96 14.16
N GLY A 111 -1.18 -3.81 15.13
CA GLY A 111 -1.14 -4.58 16.38
C GLY A 111 -1.81 -3.92 17.60
N SER A 112 -2.50 -2.76 17.45
CA SER A 112 -3.05 -2.01 18.59
C SER A 112 -4.58 -2.03 18.73
N ASP A 113 -5.27 -3.06 18.23
CA ASP A 113 -6.75 -3.17 18.36
C ASP A 113 -7.21 -4.42 19.14
N GLU A 114 -6.64 -4.65 20.33
CA GLU A 114 -7.13 -5.66 21.27
C GLU A 114 -7.25 -5.09 22.70
N THR A 115 -8.00 -4.00 22.97
CA THR A 115 -8.58 -3.78 24.32
C THR A 115 -9.75 -2.80 24.49
N ILE A 116 -10.52 -2.39 23.47
CA ILE A 116 -11.74 -1.56 23.68
C ILE A 116 -13.04 -2.38 23.55
N ALA A 117 -13.05 -3.61 24.06
CA ALA A 117 -14.28 -4.41 24.20
C ALA A 117 -14.74 -4.58 25.66
N GLY A 118 -14.01 -4.03 26.65
CA GLY A 118 -14.23 -4.32 28.07
C GLY A 118 -14.85 -3.23 28.94
N MET A 119 -15.21 -2.04 28.41
CA MET A 119 -15.56 -0.89 29.25
C MET A 119 -17.03 -0.45 29.24
N PHE A 120 -17.95 -1.14 28.56
CA PHE A 120 -19.35 -0.70 28.46
C PHE A 120 -20.38 -1.63 29.08
N GLU A 121 -20.13 -2.19 30.27
CA GLU A 121 -21.21 -2.77 31.09
C GLU A 121 -20.96 -2.53 32.58
N SER A 122 -21.56 -1.45 33.11
CA SER A 122 -22.34 -1.46 34.37
C SER A 122 -22.61 -0.04 34.85
N SER A 123 -23.75 0.52 34.43
CA SER A 123 -24.44 1.56 35.18
C SER A 123 -25.94 1.29 35.06
N GLY A 124 -26.35 0.18 35.68
CA GLY A 124 -27.75 -0.19 35.87
C GLY A 124 -28.40 0.74 36.89
N SER A 125 -29.56 1.25 36.49
CA SER A 125 -30.38 2.27 37.15
C SER A 125 -30.87 1.93 38.55
N GLY A 126 -30.91 2.93 39.42
CA GLY A 126 -31.80 2.98 40.58
C GLY A 126 -32.53 4.32 40.64
N PHE A 127 -33.65 4.47 39.93
CA PHE A 127 -34.62 5.55 40.15
C PHE A 127 -35.87 4.94 40.77
N VAL A 128 -36.06 5.17 42.07
CA VAL A 128 -37.32 4.96 42.78
C VAL A 128 -38.14 6.24 42.70
N TYR A 129 -39.30 6.18 42.05
CA TYR A 129 -40.32 7.24 42.12
C TYR A 129 -41.12 7.09 43.41
N ALA A 130 -41.17 8.16 44.21
CA ALA A 130 -42.09 8.29 45.33
C ALA A 130 -43.42 8.89 44.83
N LEU A 131 -44.53 8.30 45.28
CA LEU A 131 -45.88 8.89 45.29
C LEU A 131 -46.34 8.97 46.74
#